data_AF-A0A534NIN6-F1
#
_entry.id   AF-A0A534NIN6-F1
#
_cell.length_a   1.000
_cell.length_b   1.000
_cell.length_c   1.000
_cell.angle_alpha   90.00
_cell.angle_beta   90.00
_cell.angle_gamma   90.00
#
_symmetry.space_group_name_H-M   'P 1'
#
loop_
_entity.id
_entity.type
_entity.pdbx_description
1 polymer ?
#
loop_
_entity_poly.entity_id
_entity_poly.type
_entity_poly.pdbx_seq_one_letter_code
_entity_poly.pdbx_strand_id
1 'polypeptide(L)'
;MDTQPAVPSADGVVSKPSPYSVDETVRRLDEAVRGKGLTVFARIDHRSGAREASLDMQDEQVLIFGNPRAGTPLMVARPLVGLDLPLRVLVWRAPDGRIWASYQDSAFIA
;
A
#
# COMPACT_ATOMS: atom_id res chain seq x y z
N MET A 1 -11.59 -17.60 -23.91
CA MET A 1 -10.18 -17.32 -23.59
C MET A 1 -10.20 -16.06 -22.76
N ASP A 2 -10.32 -16.23 -21.44
CA ASP A 2 -10.58 -15.15 -20.51
C ASP A 2 -9.37 -14.22 -20.46
N THR A 3 -9.48 -13.04 -21.07
CA THR A 3 -8.50 -11.99 -20.91
C THR A 3 -8.65 -11.43 -19.50
N GLN A 4 -7.88 -11.99 -18.58
CA GLN A 4 -7.70 -11.45 -17.23
C GLN A 4 -7.28 -9.98 -17.38
N PRO A 5 -8.07 -9.00 -16.89
CA PRO A 5 -7.74 -7.61 -17.11
C PRO A 5 -6.40 -7.32 -16.42
N ALA A 6 -5.49 -6.70 -17.18
CA ALA A 6 -4.12 -6.48 -16.76
C ALA A 6 -4.10 -5.56 -15.54
N VAL A 7 -3.64 -6.09 -14.41
CA VAL A 7 -3.16 -5.27 -13.31
C VAL A 7 -2.00 -4.43 -13.87
N PRO A 8 -1.91 -3.12 -13.60
CA PRO A 8 -0.71 -2.36 -13.92
C PRO A 8 0.49 -3.10 -13.32
N SER A 9 1.33 -3.65 -14.18
CA SER A 9 2.55 -4.36 -13.79
C SER A 9 3.70 -3.37 -13.87
N ALA A 10 4.26 -3.05 -12.71
CA ALA A 10 5.55 -2.38 -12.61
C ALA A 10 6.54 -3.38 -12.03
N ASP A 11 7.78 -3.37 -12.53
CA ASP A 11 8.85 -4.21 -11.98
C ASP A 11 8.99 -3.96 -10.48
N GLY A 12 9.06 -5.04 -9.71
CA GLY A 12 9.16 -4.96 -8.25
C GLY A 12 7.87 -4.62 -7.52
N VAL A 13 6.71 -4.62 -8.17
CA VAL A 13 5.41 -4.45 -7.49
C VAL A 13 4.64 -5.77 -7.46
N VAL A 14 4.27 -6.20 -6.25
CA VAL A 14 3.37 -7.34 -6.03
C VAL A 14 1.95 -6.83 -5.85
N SER A 15 0.99 -7.42 -6.57
CA SER A 15 -0.43 -7.10 -6.45
C SER A 15 -1.27 -8.33 -6.12
N LYS A 16 -2.15 -8.21 -5.12
CA LYS A 16 -3.04 -9.29 -4.68
C LYS A 16 -4.50 -8.80 -4.70
N PRO A 17 -5.46 -9.60 -5.20
CA PRO A 17 -6.85 -9.21 -5.21
C PRO A 17 -7.42 -9.23 -3.78
N SER A 18 -8.33 -8.31 -3.49
CA SER A 18 -9.13 -8.29 -2.26
C SER A 18 -10.61 -8.53 -2.60
N PRO A 19 -11.31 -9.39 -1.84
CA PRO A 19 -12.75 -9.58 -2.00
C PRO A 19 -13.58 -8.48 -1.31
N TYR A 20 -12.93 -7.46 -0.72
CA TYR A 20 -13.57 -6.41 0.06
C TYR A 20 -13.40 -5.04 -0.60
N SER A 21 -14.17 -4.04 -0.17
CA SER A 21 -13.98 -2.65 -0.61
C SER A 21 -12.60 -2.11 -0.21
N VAL A 22 -12.20 -0.96 -0.79
CA VAL A 22 -10.93 -0.30 -0.45
C VAL A 22 -10.86 0.00 1.05
N ASP A 23 -11.87 0.68 1.60
CA ASP A 23 -11.93 1.03 3.02
C ASP A 23 -11.81 -0.19 3.94
N GLU A 24 -12.56 -1.24 3.61
CA GLU A 24 -12.61 -2.43 4.43
C GLU A 24 -11.30 -3.23 4.35
N THR A 25 -10.68 -3.26 3.17
CA THR A 25 -9.35 -3.88 2.98
C THR A 25 -8.30 -3.13 3.80
N VAL A 26 -8.29 -1.79 3.75
CA VAL A 26 -7.34 -0.98 4.52
C VAL A 26 -7.56 -1.16 6.02
N ARG A 27 -8.81 -1.17 6.49
CA ARG A 27 -9.12 -1.42 7.91
C ARG A 27 -8.59 -2.78 8.38
N ARG A 28 -8.83 -3.84 7.61
CA ARG A 28 -8.30 -5.18 7.93
C ARG A 28 -6.78 -5.25 7.91
N LEU A 29 -6.14 -4.55 6.97
CA LEU A 29 -4.69 -4.46 6.92
C LEU A 29 -4.12 -3.71 8.13
N ASP A 30 -4.72 -2.58 8.53
CA ASP A 30 -4.36 -1.84 9.74
C ASP A 30 -4.43 -2.76 10.97
N GLU A 31 -5.56 -3.43 11.16
CA GLU A 31 -5.77 -4.39 12.26
C GLU A 31 -4.73 -5.51 12.27
N ALA A 32 -4.45 -6.11 11.10
CA ALA A 32 -3.45 -7.18 10.97
C ALA A 32 -2.03 -6.69 11.24
N VAL A 33 -1.68 -5.48 10.78
CA VAL A 33 -0.38 -4.85 11.01
C VAL A 33 -0.18 -4.56 12.50
N ARG A 34 -1.17 -3.92 13.15
CA ARG A 34 -1.12 -3.63 14.59
C ARG A 34 -1.13 -4.89 15.44
N GLY A 35 -1.92 -5.90 15.05
CA GLY A 35 -1.95 -7.21 15.71
C GLY A 35 -0.60 -7.94 15.69
N LYS A 36 0.26 -7.63 14.73
CA LYS A 36 1.65 -8.11 14.66
C LYS A 36 2.66 -7.23 15.42
N GLY A 37 2.19 -6.23 16.17
CA GLY A 37 3.03 -5.31 16.93
C GLY A 37 3.79 -4.30 16.05
N LEU A 38 3.35 -4.09 14.81
CA LEU A 38 3.90 -3.06 13.93
C LEU A 38 3.18 -1.73 14.15
N THR A 39 3.89 -0.62 13.90
CA THR A 39 3.34 0.73 13.95
C THR A 39 2.72 1.08 12.61
N VAL A 40 1.46 1.51 12.61
CA VAL A 40 0.86 2.23 11.48
C VAL A 40 1.20 3.71 11.66
N PHE A 41 1.94 4.27 10.70
CA PHE A 41 2.38 5.67 10.71
C PHE A 41 1.34 6.59 10.07
N ALA A 42 0.72 6.15 8.98
CA ALA A 42 -0.27 6.94 8.27
C ALA A 42 -1.24 6.04 7.49
N ARG A 43 -2.46 6.58 7.32
CA ARG A 43 -3.43 6.14 6.32
C ARG A 43 -3.74 7.37 5.47
N ILE A 44 -3.53 7.26 4.17
CA ILE A 44 -3.73 8.36 3.23
C ILE A 44 -4.91 8.00 2.33
N ASP A 45 -5.92 8.84 2.29
CA ASP A 45 -7.06 8.71 1.37
C ASP A 45 -6.87 9.64 0.17
N HIS A 46 -6.45 9.08 -0.95
CA HIS A 46 -6.20 9.84 -2.17
C HIS A 46 -7.50 10.33 -2.80
N ARG A 47 -8.59 9.57 -2.70
CA ARG A 47 -9.89 10.00 -3.25
C ARG A 47 -10.45 11.19 -2.47
N SER A 48 -10.33 11.18 -1.14
CA SER A 48 -10.69 12.35 -0.32
C SER A 48 -9.84 13.56 -0.70
N GLY A 49 -8.51 13.40 -0.80
CA GLY A 49 -7.63 14.49 -1.21
C GLY A 49 -7.93 15.05 -2.61
N ALA A 50 -8.28 14.19 -3.56
CA ALA A 50 -8.72 14.61 -4.88
C ALA A 50 -10.00 15.46 -4.82
N ARG A 51 -10.99 15.04 -4.02
CA ARG A 51 -12.25 15.79 -3.84
C ARG A 51 -12.04 17.15 -3.20
N GLU A 52 -11.14 17.26 -2.22
CA GLU A 52 -10.74 18.55 -1.64
C GLU A 52 -10.13 19.49 -2.69
N ALA A 53 -9.43 18.94 -3.69
CA ALA A 53 -8.92 19.67 -4.85
C ALA A 53 -9.94 19.83 -5.99
N SER A 54 -11.23 19.53 -5.77
CA SER A 54 -12.29 19.55 -6.79
C SER A 54 -12.03 18.62 -8.00
N LEU A 55 -11.31 17.53 -7.76
CA LEU A 55 -11.07 16.44 -8.71
C LEU A 55 -11.86 15.18 -8.27
N ASP A 56 -12.04 14.23 -9.18
CA ASP A 56 -12.56 12.90 -8.86
C ASP A 56 -11.59 11.82 -9.35
N MET A 57 -11.58 10.71 -8.64
CA MET A 57 -10.79 9.52 -8.97
C MET A 57 -11.45 8.28 -8.36
N GLN A 58 -10.97 7.10 -8.76
CA GLN A 58 -11.33 5.83 -8.12
C GLN A 58 -11.01 5.82 -6.63
N ASP A 59 -11.63 4.90 -5.88
CA ASP A 59 -11.25 4.65 -4.49
C ASP A 59 -9.79 4.17 -4.44
N GLU A 60 -8.98 4.86 -3.66
CA GLU A 60 -7.55 4.61 -3.55
C GLU A 60 -7.01 5.13 -2.22
N GLN A 61 -6.34 4.26 -1.47
CA GLN A 61 -5.78 4.59 -0.17
C GLN A 61 -4.43 3.91 0.05
N VAL A 62 -3.54 4.56 0.77
CA VAL A 62 -2.24 4.01 1.17
C VAL A 62 -2.19 3.79 2.67
N LEU A 63 -1.78 2.60 3.09
CA LEU A 63 -1.41 2.30 4.48
C LEU A 63 0.12 2.29 4.59
N ILE A 64 0.66 3.11 5.49
CA ILE A 64 2.09 3.25 5.75
C ILE A 64 2.41 2.71 7.15
N PHE A 65 3.31 1.74 7.24
CA PHE A 65 3.59 1.04 8.50
C PHE A 65 5.00 0.45 8.57
N GLY A 66 5.44 0.08 9.77
CA GLY A 66 6.74 -0.55 9.96
C GLY A 66 7.07 -0.83 11.42
N ASN A 67 8.34 -1.17 11.67
CA ASN A 67 8.86 -1.40 13.01
C ASN A 67 10.15 -0.60 13.20
N PRO A 68 10.14 0.51 13.97
CA PRO A 68 11.34 1.30 14.23
C PRO A 68 12.50 0.48 14.79
N ARG A 69 12.23 -0.50 15.67
CA ARG A 69 13.29 -1.35 16.25
C ARG A 69 14.02 -2.19 15.19
N ALA A 70 13.33 -2.57 14.12
CA ALA A 70 13.91 -3.32 13.02
C ALA A 70 14.49 -2.39 11.93
N GLY A 71 13.81 -1.29 11.62
CA GLY A 71 14.16 -0.39 10.52
C GLY A 71 15.29 0.58 10.83
N THR A 72 15.36 1.13 12.05
CA THR A 72 16.37 2.14 12.39
C THR A 72 17.81 1.62 12.26
N PRO A 73 18.16 0.39 12.70
CA PRO A 73 19.50 -0.14 12.47
C PRO A 73 19.88 -0.23 10.98
N LEU A 74 18.91 -0.55 10.11
CA LEU A 74 19.13 -0.57 8.66
C LEU A 74 19.42 0.84 8.13
N MET A 75 18.66 1.86 8.57
CA MET A 75 18.92 3.25 8.17
C MET A 75 20.26 3.78 8.67
N VAL A 76 20.71 3.37 9.86
CA VAL A 76 22.04 3.72 10.37
C VAL A 76 23.14 3.09 9.51
N ALA A 77 22.98 1.81 9.14
CA ALA A 77 23.95 1.10 8.32
C ALA A 77 23.92 1.53 6.84
N ARG A 78 22.74 1.87 6.32
CA ARG A 78 22.45 2.22 4.93
C ARG A 78 21.42 3.35 4.88
N PRO A 79 21.83 4.62 4.99
CA PRO A 79 20.89 5.75 5.08
C PRO A 79 19.87 5.83 3.94
N LEU A 80 20.24 5.42 2.73
CA LEU A 80 19.36 5.47 1.56
C LEU A 80 18.15 4.52 1.65
N VAL A 81 18.18 3.49 2.50
CA VAL A 81 17.01 2.63 2.75
C VAL A 81 15.83 3.42 3.33
N GLY A 82 16.08 4.61 3.89
CA GLY A 82 15.05 5.52 4.35
C GLY A 82 14.16 6.11 3.24
N LEU A 83 14.52 5.96 1.96
CA LEU A 83 13.65 6.30 0.83
C LEU A 83 12.55 5.24 0.61
N ASP A 84 12.84 4.00 0.99
CA ASP A 84 11.95 2.84 0.80
C ASP A 84 11.14 2.51 2.07
N LEU A 85 11.65 2.92 3.23
CA LEU A 85 11.01 2.75 4.53
C LEU A 85 10.34 4.05 5.01
N PRO A 86 9.21 3.96 5.74
CA PRO A 86 8.46 2.75 6.13
C PRO A 86 7.77 2.02 4.96
N LEU A 87 7.36 0.78 5.19
CA LEU A 87 6.66 -0.03 4.20
C LEU A 87 5.29 0.59 3.87
N ARG A 88 4.82 0.34 2.64
CA ARG A 88 3.54 0.84 2.12
C ARG A 88 2.75 -0.25 1.42
N VAL A 89 1.43 -0.22 1.59
CA VAL A 89 0.47 -0.98 0.77
C VAL A 89 -0.53 0.01 0.19
N LEU A 90 -0.64 0.04 -1.12
CA LEU A 90 -1.68 0.75 -1.87
C LEU A 90 -2.89 -0.17 -2.03
N VAL A 91 -4.06 0.27 -1.62
CA VAL A 91 -5.33 -0.40 -1.88
C VAL A 91 -6.14 0.45 -2.83
N TRP A 92 -6.52 -0.10 -3.97
CA TRP A 92 -7.13 0.68 -5.05
C TRP A 92 -8.16 -0.13 -5.83
N ARG A 93 -9.14 0.59 -6.40
CA ARG A 93 -10.18 0.02 -7.26
C ARG A 93 -9.79 0.14 -8.73
N ALA A 94 -9.66 -0.99 -9.41
CA ALA A 94 -9.42 -1.02 -10.85
C ALA A 94 -10.64 -0.60 -11.67
N PRO A 95 -10.48 -0.23 -12.96
CA PRO A 95 -11.59 0.15 -13.84
C PRO A 95 -12.68 -0.91 -13.98
N ASP A 96 -12.33 -2.19 -13.82
CA ASP A 96 -13.26 -3.33 -13.83
C ASP A 96 -13.98 -3.56 -12.49
N GLY A 97 -13.76 -2.68 -11.52
CA GLY A 97 -14.34 -2.74 -10.18
C GLY A 97 -13.62 -3.65 -9.19
N ARG A 98 -12.60 -4.42 -9.60
CA ARG A 98 -11.82 -5.26 -8.69
C ARG A 98 -10.97 -4.42 -7.75
N ILE A 99 -10.83 -4.88 -6.51
CA ILE A 99 -9.97 -4.24 -5.51
C ILE A 99 -8.64 -4.97 -5.44
N TRP A 100 -7.56 -4.19 -5.46
CA TRP A 100 -6.19 -4.69 -5.40
C TRP A 100 -5.46 -4.11 -4.20
N ALA A 101 -4.66 -4.93 -3.55
CA ALA A 101 -3.64 -4.52 -2.60
C ALA A 101 -2.27 -4.71 -3.26
N SER A 102 -1.56 -3.61 -3.49
CA SER A 102 -0.28 -3.57 -4.18
C SER A 102 0.82 -3.05 -3.25
N TYR A 103 2.01 -3.64 -3.30
CA TYR A 103 3.15 -3.26 -2.47
C TYR A 103 4.48 -3.56 -3.17
N GLN A 104 5.53 -2.85 -2.75
CA GLN A 104 6.88 -3.09 -3.26
C GLN A 104 7.41 -4.44 -2.78
N ASP A 105 7.92 -5.24 -3.71
CA ASP A 105 8.67 -6.45 -3.38
C ASP A 105 9.92 -6.06 -2.58
N SER A 106 10.17 -6.78 -1.48
CA SER A 106 11.34 -6.57 -0.63
C SER A 106 12.68 -6.69 -1.37
N ALA A 107 12.73 -7.43 -2.48
CA ALA A 107 13.93 -7.53 -3.33
C ALA A 107 14.32 -6.19 -3.99
N PHE A 108 13.42 -5.20 -3.99
CA PHE A 108 13.63 -3.89 -4.58
C PHE A 108 13.80 -2.77 -3.53
N ILE A 109 14.04 -3.13 -2.27
CA ILE A 109 14.41 -2.19 -1.21
C ILE A 109 15.94 -2.05 -1.18
N ALA A 110 16.46 -0.81 -1.12
CA ALA A 110 17.88 -0.46 -1.23
C ALA A 110 18.81 -1.00 -0.12
#